data_AF-A0A832HFY8-F1
#
_entry.id   AF-A0A832HFY8-F1
#
_cell.length_a   1.000
_cell.length_b   1.000
_cell.length_c   1.000
_cell.angle_alpha   90.00
_cell.angle_beta   90.00
_cell.angle_gamma   90.00
#
_symmetry.space_group_name_H-M   'P 1'
#
loop_
_entity.id
_entity.type
_entity.pdbx_description
1 polymer ?
#
loop_
_entity_poly.entity_id
_entity_poly.type
_entity_poly.pdbx_seq_one_letter_code
_entity_poly.pdbx_strand_id
1 'polypeptide(L)'
;MAQRHADRHHTRCSLIALFTQLPLAQGLTGNQQQALFWLAILLAVVILGGAAILLIRNKFLSKDEDEQPAGFTLSDLRELRDSGEMSNEEYEAARAKMIAKVKQSLEADTEKKRKQNERE
;
A
#
# COMPACT_ATOMS: atom_id res chain seq x y z
N MET A 1 11.70 -2.01 53.94
CA MET A 1 12.13 -1.99 52.52
C MET A 1 11.64 -3.28 51.87
N ALA A 2 11.14 -3.20 50.63
CA ALA A 2 10.61 -4.28 49.78
C ALA A 2 9.26 -4.88 50.24
N GLN A 3 8.14 -4.85 49.51
CA GLN A 3 7.87 -4.60 48.10
C GLN A 3 6.44 -4.02 47.96
N ARG A 4 6.34 -2.83 47.39
CA ARG A 4 5.18 -2.39 46.60
C ARG A 4 5.29 -3.05 45.22
N HIS A 5 4.15 -3.12 44.53
CA HIS A 5 4.01 -3.41 43.09
C HIS A 5 4.03 -4.87 42.67
N ALA A 6 2.85 -5.49 42.69
CA ALA A 6 2.51 -6.50 41.69
C ALA A 6 0.99 -6.50 41.40
N ASP A 7 0.40 -5.31 41.32
CA ASP A 7 -0.99 -5.12 40.90
C ASP A 7 -0.99 -4.31 39.60
N ARG A 8 -0.65 -4.98 38.48
CA ARG A 8 -0.90 -4.43 37.12
C ARG A 8 -0.63 -5.34 35.91
N HIS A 9 -1.01 -6.63 35.91
CA HIS A 9 -0.89 -7.42 34.65
C HIS A 9 -2.07 -8.34 34.29
N HIS A 10 -3.23 -8.22 34.94
CA HIS A 10 -4.37 -9.13 34.72
C HIS A 10 -5.47 -8.60 33.78
N THR A 11 -5.14 -7.78 32.78
CA THR A 11 -6.12 -7.26 31.80
C THR A 11 -5.71 -7.41 30.33
N ARG A 12 -4.70 -8.22 30.00
CA ARG A 12 -4.22 -8.36 28.60
C ARG A 12 -4.23 -9.78 28.01
N CYS A 13 -4.78 -10.78 28.71
CA CYS A 13 -4.93 -12.14 28.15
C CYS A 13 -6.38 -12.54 27.82
N SER A 14 -7.37 -11.67 28.01
CA SER A 14 -8.80 -12.02 27.85
C SER A 14 -9.42 -11.61 26.49
N LEU A 15 -8.62 -11.37 25.44
CA LEU A 15 -9.17 -11.00 24.12
C LEU A 15 -8.95 -12.04 23.00
N ILE A 16 -8.19 -13.11 23.26
CA ILE A 16 -7.93 -14.17 22.26
C ILE A 16 -8.71 -15.47 22.58
N ALA A 17 -9.18 -15.63 23.82
CA ALA A 17 -9.88 -16.84 24.27
C ALA A 17 -11.40 -16.90 23.96
N LEU A 18 -11.94 -15.94 23.20
CA LEU A 18 -13.35 -16.00 22.75
C LEU A 18 -13.52 -16.60 21.34
N PHE A 19 -12.42 -16.94 20.65
CA PHE A 19 -12.47 -17.50 19.30
C PHE A 19 -12.63 -19.03 19.26
N THR A 20 -12.72 -19.70 20.41
CA THR A 20 -12.71 -21.17 20.51
C THR A 20 -14.09 -21.82 20.63
N GLN A 21 -15.20 -21.07 20.57
CA GLN A 21 -16.53 -21.66 20.55
C GLN A 21 -17.00 -21.90 19.09
N LEU A 22 -16.26 -22.73 18.34
CA LEU A 22 -16.69 -23.26 17.05
C LEU A 22 -17.34 -24.64 17.26
N PRO A 23 -18.68 -24.77 17.17
CA PRO A 23 -19.29 -26.09 17.09
C PRO A 23 -19.01 -26.69 15.71
N LEU A 24 -17.94 -27.51 15.61
CA LEU A 24 -17.68 -28.38 14.47
C LEU A 24 -18.53 -29.64 14.58
N ALA A 25 -19.82 -29.52 14.33
CA ALA A 25 -20.70 -30.66 14.10
C ALA A 25 -21.66 -30.32 12.97
N GLN A 26 -21.25 -30.60 11.73
CA GLN A 26 -22.14 -30.53 10.58
C GLN A 26 -22.32 -31.93 10.01
N GLY A 27 -23.40 -32.59 10.41
CA GLY A 27 -23.86 -33.83 9.77
C GLY A 27 -24.30 -33.52 8.34
N LEU A 28 -23.75 -34.23 7.35
CA LEU A 28 -24.05 -34.07 5.93
C LEU A 28 -25.41 -34.70 5.59
N THR A 29 -26.50 -33.96 5.78
CA THR A 29 -27.82 -34.26 5.21
C THR A 29 -27.95 -33.60 3.82
N GLY A 30 -28.89 -34.03 2.97
CA GLY A 30 -29.04 -33.54 1.58
C GLY A 30 -29.13 -32.01 1.40
N ASN A 31 -29.47 -31.26 2.45
CA ASN A 31 -29.41 -29.79 2.48
C ASN A 31 -27.99 -29.23 2.36
N GLN A 32 -26.96 -30.03 2.64
CA GLN A 32 -25.57 -29.58 2.62
C GLN A 32 -25.02 -29.39 1.21
N GLN A 33 -25.47 -30.15 0.21
CA GLN A 33 -25.05 -29.90 -1.18
C GLN A 33 -25.52 -28.51 -1.65
N GLN A 34 -26.75 -28.13 -1.30
CA GLN A 34 -27.27 -26.79 -1.58
C GLN A 34 -26.52 -25.71 -0.78
N ALA A 35 -26.23 -25.97 0.50
CA ALA A 35 -25.45 -25.05 1.33
C ALA A 35 -24.03 -24.84 0.80
N LEU A 36 -23.35 -25.91 0.39
CA LEU A 36 -22.00 -25.86 -0.19
C LEU A 36 -21.98 -25.11 -1.53
N PHE A 37 -23.01 -25.28 -2.36
CA PHE A 37 -23.13 -24.55 -3.62
C PHE A 37 -23.28 -23.02 -3.38
N TRP A 38 -24.15 -22.62 -2.47
CA TRP A 38 -24.32 -21.21 -2.11
C TRP A 38 -23.08 -20.63 -1.41
N LEU A 39 -22.40 -21.42 -0.57
CA LEU A 39 -21.14 -21.04 0.07
C LEU A 39 -20.05 -20.80 -0.98
N ALA A 40 -19.94 -21.68 -1.98
CA ALA A 40 -18.96 -21.54 -3.06
C ALA A 40 -19.21 -20.28 -3.90
N ILE A 41 -20.46 -19.96 -4.21
CA ILE A 41 -20.83 -18.72 -4.90
C ILE A 41 -20.45 -17.51 -4.04
N LEU A 42 -20.79 -17.52 -2.75
CA LEU A 42 -20.50 -16.42 -1.84
C LEU A 42 -18.98 -16.19 -1.72
N LEU A 43 -18.21 -17.28 -1.61
CA LEU A 43 -16.75 -17.23 -1.61
C LEU A 43 -16.21 -16.64 -2.92
N ALA A 44 -16.74 -17.08 -4.06
CA ALA A 44 -16.35 -16.55 -5.36
C ALA A 44 -16.63 -15.06 -5.47
N VAL A 45 -17.78 -14.58 -4.99
CA VAL A 45 -18.13 -13.15 -4.97
C VAL A 45 -17.17 -12.35 -4.09
N VAL A 46 -16.80 -12.87 -2.91
CA VAL A 46 -15.82 -12.20 -2.02
C VAL A 46 -14.44 -12.13 -2.68
N ILE A 47 -13.99 -13.21 -3.32
CA ILE A 47 -12.71 -13.23 -4.03
C ILE A 47 -12.74 -12.29 -5.23
N LEU A 48 -13.81 -12.30 -6.04
CA LEU A 48 -14.00 -11.39 -7.16
C LEU A 48 -14.07 -9.93 -6.72
N GLY A 49 -14.79 -9.64 -5.63
CA GLY A 49 -14.89 -8.30 -5.07
C GLY A 49 -13.55 -7.81 -4.54
N GLY A 50 -12.85 -8.65 -3.77
CA GLY A 50 -11.50 -8.35 -3.28
C GLY A 50 -10.49 -8.17 -4.41
N ALA A 51 -10.51 -9.05 -5.42
CA ALA A 51 -9.66 -8.97 -6.60
C ALA A 51 -9.98 -7.73 -7.43
N ALA A 52 -11.26 -7.39 -7.64
CA ALA A 52 -11.64 -6.17 -8.35
C ALA A 52 -11.15 -4.91 -7.62
N ILE A 53 -11.30 -4.85 -6.29
CA ILE A 53 -10.78 -3.74 -5.48
C ILE A 53 -9.25 -3.68 -5.57
N LEU A 54 -8.56 -4.82 -5.49
CA LEU A 54 -7.11 -4.87 -5.62
C LEU A 54 -6.64 -4.49 -7.03
N LEU A 55 -7.34 -4.90 -8.08
CA LEU A 55 -7.02 -4.55 -9.47
C LEU A 55 -7.27 -3.08 -9.75
N ILE A 56 -8.36 -2.50 -9.22
CA ILE A 56 -8.61 -1.06 -9.31
C ILE A 56 -7.55 -0.31 -8.52
N ARG A 57 -7.28 -0.71 -7.27
CA ARG A 57 -6.22 -0.10 -6.46
C ARG A 57 -4.87 -0.18 -7.16
N ASN A 58 -4.48 -1.34 -7.68
CA ASN A 58 -3.22 -1.53 -8.39
C ASN A 58 -3.20 -0.71 -9.69
N LYS A 59 -4.26 -0.68 -10.48
CA LYS A 59 -4.27 0.11 -11.72
C LYS A 59 -4.23 1.62 -11.48
N PHE A 60 -4.74 2.09 -10.33
CA PHE A 60 -4.75 3.52 -9.98
C PHE A 60 -3.53 3.94 -9.13
N LEU A 61 -2.98 3.08 -8.26
CA LEU A 61 -1.79 3.38 -7.44
C LEU A 61 -0.48 2.94 -8.09
N SER A 62 -0.46 1.85 -8.86
CA SER A 62 0.76 1.40 -9.56
C SER A 62 1.06 2.21 -10.83
N LYS A 63 0.25 3.24 -11.12
CA LYS A 63 0.64 4.28 -12.07
C LYS A 63 1.72 5.22 -11.50
N ASP A 64 1.99 5.13 -10.19
CA ASP A 64 3.04 5.88 -9.48
C ASP A 64 4.28 5.04 -9.14
N GLU A 65 4.25 3.71 -9.35
CA GLU A 65 5.28 2.80 -8.79
C GLU A 65 6.33 2.33 -9.81
N ASP A 66 6.08 2.38 -11.13
CA ASP A 66 7.05 1.90 -12.13
C ASP A 66 7.49 2.91 -13.21
N GLU A 67 6.90 4.09 -13.32
CA GLU A 67 7.41 5.12 -14.23
C GLU A 67 7.08 6.53 -13.74
N GLN A 68 8.10 7.17 -13.18
CA GLN A 68 8.17 8.54 -12.69
C GLN A 68 7.69 8.76 -11.25
N PRO A 69 8.47 9.51 -10.44
CA PRO A 69 8.02 9.88 -9.12
C PRO A 69 6.69 10.62 -9.25
N ALA A 70 5.69 10.21 -8.44
CA ALA A 70 4.46 10.94 -8.18
C ALA A 70 4.78 12.37 -7.70
N GLY A 71 5.09 13.22 -8.66
CA GLY A 71 5.85 14.43 -8.49
C GLY A 71 5.51 15.33 -9.65
N PHE A 72 5.11 16.54 -9.30
CA PHE A 72 4.85 17.66 -10.20
C PHE A 72 5.85 17.68 -11.36
N THR A 73 5.36 17.67 -12.60
CA THR A 73 6.23 17.63 -13.77
C THR A 73 6.72 19.04 -14.15
N LEU A 74 7.79 19.13 -14.95
CA LEU A 74 8.20 20.42 -15.53
C LEU A 74 7.12 21.03 -16.45
N SER A 75 6.25 20.20 -17.02
CA SER A 75 5.11 20.63 -17.82
C SER A 75 4.02 21.24 -16.94
N ASP A 76 3.71 20.63 -15.79
CA ASP A 76 2.71 21.17 -14.85
C ASP A 76 3.17 22.52 -14.26
N LEU A 77 4.46 22.65 -13.92
CA LEU A 77 5.05 23.94 -13.53
C LEU A 77 4.89 25.01 -14.61
N ARG A 78 5.05 24.62 -15.88
CA ARG A 78 4.94 25.56 -17.01
C ARG A 78 3.49 26.00 -17.19
N GLU A 79 2.56 25.05 -17.13
CA GLU A 79 1.13 25.34 -17.25
C GLU A 79 0.65 26.28 -16.15
N LEU A 80 1.11 26.09 -14.90
CA LEU A 80 0.73 26.96 -13.78
C LEU A 80 1.34 28.36 -13.82
N ARG A 81 2.54 28.49 -14.39
CA ARG A 81 3.12 29.80 -14.68
C ARG A 81 2.34 30.50 -15.78
N ASP A 82 2.01 29.77 -16.84
CA ASP A 82 1.30 30.32 -18.00
C ASP A 82 -0.17 30.65 -17.67
N SER A 83 -0.77 29.96 -16.69
CA SER A 83 -2.09 30.28 -16.12
C SER A 83 -2.08 31.46 -15.14
N GLY A 84 -0.89 31.96 -14.75
CA GLY A 84 -0.72 33.07 -13.81
C GLY A 84 -0.85 32.69 -12.33
N GLU A 85 -0.91 31.40 -12.01
CA GLU A 85 -0.99 30.88 -10.63
C GLU A 85 0.40 30.82 -9.95
N MET A 86 1.48 31.14 -10.68
CA MET A 86 2.85 31.13 -10.17
C MET A 86 3.70 32.25 -10.78
N SER A 87 4.48 32.95 -9.94
CA SER A 87 5.43 33.97 -10.40
C SER A 87 6.60 33.36 -11.18
N ASN A 88 7.21 34.13 -12.09
CA ASN A 88 8.42 33.72 -12.80
C ASN A 88 9.58 33.39 -11.85
N GLU A 89 9.70 34.11 -10.73
CA GLU A 89 10.75 33.86 -9.74
C GLU A 89 10.55 32.51 -9.04
N GLU A 90 9.30 32.17 -8.74
CA GLU A 90 8.92 30.90 -8.12
C GLU A 90 9.10 29.73 -9.09
N TYR A 91 8.76 29.94 -10.36
CA TYR A 91 9.00 28.96 -11.44
C TYR A 91 10.48 28.58 -11.53
N GLU A 92 11.38 29.57 -11.60
CA GLU A 92 12.82 29.30 -11.74
C GLU A 92 13.39 28.59 -10.50
N ALA A 93 12.95 28.99 -9.29
CA ALA A 93 13.34 28.31 -8.05
C ALA A 93 12.85 26.85 -7.99
N ALA A 94 11.62 26.59 -8.43
CA ALA A 94 11.05 25.24 -8.47
C ALA A 94 11.70 24.37 -9.56
N ARG A 95 11.90 24.93 -10.76
CA ARG A 95 12.58 24.27 -11.88
C ARG A 95 14.00 23.85 -11.52
N ALA A 96 14.77 24.74 -10.89
CA ALA A 96 16.14 24.44 -10.47
C ALA A 96 16.19 23.25 -9.49
N LYS A 97 15.27 23.21 -8.51
CA LYS A 97 15.16 22.11 -7.54
C LYS A 97 14.80 20.78 -8.21
N MET A 98 13.92 20.79 -9.22
CA MET A 98 13.56 19.58 -9.96
C MET A 98 14.74 19.04 -10.76
N ILE A 99 15.44 19.90 -11.52
CA ILE A 99 16.60 19.48 -12.30
C ILE A 99 17.69 18.91 -11.38
N ALA A 100 17.91 19.51 -10.21
CA ALA A 100 18.87 19.00 -9.23
C ALA A 100 18.50 17.59 -8.73
N LYS A 101 17.22 17.33 -8.44
CA LYS A 101 16.76 15.99 -8.04
C LYS A 101 16.95 14.94 -9.13
N VAL A 102 16.63 15.28 -10.38
CA VAL A 102 16.82 14.37 -11.52
C VAL A 102 18.30 14.04 -11.72
N LYS A 103 19.19 15.03 -11.57
CA LYS A 103 20.63 14.80 -11.65
C LYS A 103 21.10 13.83 -10.55
N GLN A 104 20.63 14.01 -9.31
CA GLN A 104 20.98 13.13 -8.20
C GLN A 104 20.48 11.69 -8.39
N SER A 105 19.27 11.50 -8.91
CA SER A 105 18.75 10.16 -9.16
C SER A 105 19.54 9.43 -10.25
N LEU A 106 19.91 10.14 -11.34
CA LEU A 106 20.75 9.57 -12.39
C LEU A 106 22.13 9.15 -11.86
N GLU A 107 22.76 9.99 -11.04
CA GLU A 107 24.05 9.67 -10.41
C GLU A 107 23.94 8.44 -9.49
N ALA A 108 22.88 8.38 -8.67
CA ALA A 108 22.63 7.24 -7.78
C ALA A 108 22.40 5.92 -8.55
N ASP A 109 21.67 5.97 -9.67
CA ASP A 109 21.42 4.80 -10.51
C ASP A 109 22.70 4.30 -11.18
N THR A 110 23.55 5.21 -11.68
CA THR A 110 24.85 4.82 -12.25
C THR A 110 25.78 4.18 -11.22
N GLU A 111 25.80 4.70 -9.99
CA GLU A 111 26.60 4.14 -8.89
C GLU A 111 26.08 2.77 -8.44
N LYS A 112 24.75 2.62 -8.35
CA LYS A 112 24.11 1.33 -8.03
C LYS A 112 24.46 0.27 -9.08
N LYS A 113 24.40 0.64 -10.37
CA LYS A 113 24.77 -0.24 -11.48
C LYS A 113 26.25 -0.62 -11.46
N ARG A 114 27.14 0.32 -11.14
CA ARG A 114 28.58 0.04 -10.97
C ARG A 114 28.82 -1.00 -9.88
N LYS A 115 28.23 -0.81 -8.69
CA LYS A 115 28.38 -1.75 -7.57
C LYS A 115 27.78 -3.12 -7.83
N GLN A 116 26.78 -3.20 -8.71
CA GLN A 116 26.19 -4.47 -9.11
C GLN A 116 27.15 -5.26 -10.01
N ASN A 117 27.80 -4.61 -10.98
CA ASN A 117 28.77 -5.24 -11.85
C ASN A 117 30.04 -5.72 -11.12
N GLU A 118 30.37 -5.15 -9.96
CA GLU A 118 31.53 -5.59 -9.15
C GLU A 118 31.23 -6.82 -8.27
N ARG A 119 29.96 -7.24 -8.17
CA ARG A 119 29.54 -8.39 -7.36
C ARG A 119 29.30 -9.67 -8.17
N GLU A 120 29.35 -9.56 -9.50
CA GLU A 120 29.23 -10.67 -10.46
C GLU A 120 30.62 -11.10 -10.94
#